data_AF-A0A3D2AQ22-F1
#
_entry.id   AF-A0A3D2AQ22-F1
#
_cell.length_a   1.000
_cell.length_b   1.000
_cell.length_c   1.000
_cell.angle_alpha   90.00
_cell.angle_beta   90.00
_cell.angle_gamma   90.00
#
_symmetry.space_group_name_H-M   'P 1'
#
loop_
_entity.id
_entity.type
_entity.pdbx_description
1 polymer ?
#
loop_
_entity_poly.entity_id
_entity_poly.type
_entity_poly.pdbx_seq_one_letter_code
_entity_poly.pdbx_strand_id
1 'polypeptide(L)'
;MPAIKATRQVAIKPIELNLPAPYVEILDLAAYTIDSEATAEFRKTLLVYYLRQSSGSKDGLNKIKHALKGMNTAGELFDSVPKRRISLKVTAKLNAAVNQLARDLNVKKTALIKGLIIQIDEDIVLQRLPARIEEFRRFYQF
;
A
#
# COMPACT_ATOMS: atom_id res chain seq x y z
N MET A 1 20.19 -28.04 -32.15
CA MET A 1 20.81 -27.13 -31.16
C MET A 1 19.71 -26.56 -30.27
N PRO A 2 19.52 -27.02 -29.02
CA PRO A 2 18.47 -26.50 -28.15
C PRO A 2 18.93 -25.21 -27.47
N ALA A 3 18.18 -24.13 -27.68
CA ALA A 3 18.41 -22.84 -27.05
C ALA A 3 18.21 -22.93 -25.52
N ILE A 4 19.27 -22.66 -24.77
CA ILE A 4 19.25 -22.60 -23.31
C ILE A 4 18.40 -21.40 -22.93
N LYS A 5 17.16 -21.65 -22.51
CA LYS A 5 16.28 -20.65 -21.89
C LYS A 5 16.96 -20.16 -20.62
N ALA A 6 17.51 -18.94 -20.67
CA ALA A 6 18.07 -18.27 -19.52
C ALA A 6 16.95 -17.97 -18.51
N THR A 7 16.69 -18.91 -17.61
CA THR A 7 15.90 -18.66 -16.39
C THR A 7 16.74 -17.73 -15.50
N ARG A 8 16.63 -16.42 -15.75
CA ARG A 8 17.24 -15.38 -14.92
C ARG A 8 16.59 -15.50 -13.54
N GLN A 9 17.28 -16.13 -12.59
CA GLN A 9 16.83 -16.19 -11.20
C GLN A 9 16.64 -14.75 -10.70
N VAL A 10 15.38 -14.35 -10.55
CA VAL A 10 15.05 -13.00 -10.09
C VAL A 10 15.34 -12.98 -8.60
N ALA A 11 16.45 -12.36 -8.20
CA ALA A 11 16.79 -12.21 -6.79
C ALA A 11 15.66 -11.48 -6.05
N ILE A 12 15.04 -12.19 -5.10
CA ILE A 12 13.99 -11.67 -4.21
C ILE A 12 14.68 -11.10 -2.97
N LYS A 13 14.38 -9.84 -2.63
CA LYS A 13 14.84 -9.19 -1.39
C LYS A 13 13.64 -8.79 -0.54
N PRO A 14 13.65 -9.07 0.78
CA PRO A 14 12.61 -8.58 1.67
C PRO A 14 12.78 -7.08 1.90
N ILE A 15 11.68 -6.33 1.81
CA ILE A 15 11.54 -5.01 2.43
C ILE A 15 10.88 -5.24 3.78
N GLU A 16 11.58 -4.86 4.84
CA GLU A 16 11.11 -5.01 6.21
C GLU A 16 10.79 -3.66 6.83
N LEU A 17 9.58 -3.54 7.36
CA LEU A 17 9.05 -2.28 7.87
C LEU A 17 8.26 -2.55 9.14
N ASN A 18 8.41 -1.66 10.13
CA ASN A 18 7.53 -1.61 11.30
C ASN A 18 6.56 -0.45 11.10
N LEU A 19 5.28 -0.75 10.99
CA LEU A 19 4.21 0.22 10.78
C LEU A 19 3.28 0.24 12.00
N PRO A 20 2.70 1.39 12.38
CA PRO A 20 1.60 1.39 13.34
C PRO A 20 0.48 0.44 12.89
N ALA A 21 -0.12 -0.29 13.84
CA ALA A 21 -1.12 -1.32 13.58
C ALA A 21 -2.28 -0.85 12.67
N PRO A 22 -2.80 0.39 12.78
CA PRO A 22 -3.89 0.88 11.93
C PRO A 22 -3.57 0.86 10.43
N TYR A 23 -2.32 1.08 10.04
CA TYR A 23 -1.93 0.95 8.62
C TYR A 23 -2.01 -0.50 8.14
N VAL A 24 -1.77 -1.47 9.03
CA VAL A 24 -1.90 -2.89 8.70
C VAL A 24 -3.38 -3.27 8.62
N GLU A 25 -4.21 -2.72 9.51
CA GLU A 25 -5.67 -2.92 9.52
C GLU A 25 -6.33 -2.33 8.27
N ILE A 26 -5.89 -1.16 7.80
CA ILE A 26 -6.34 -0.60 6.52
C ILE A 26 -6.03 -1.56 5.36
N LEU A 27 -4.83 -2.15 5.35
CA LEU A 27 -4.46 -3.13 4.33
C LEU A 27 -5.29 -4.42 4.42
N ASP A 28 -5.56 -4.88 5.65
CA ASP A 28 -6.45 -6.03 5.91
C ASP A 28 -7.86 -5.74 5.38
N LEU A 29 -8.40 -4.56 5.69
CA LEU A 29 -9.73 -4.14 5.27
C LEU A 29 -9.81 -3.93 3.75
N ALA A 30 -8.79 -3.36 3.13
CA ALA A 30 -8.73 -3.21 1.67
C ALA A 30 -8.66 -4.57 0.97
N ALA A 31 -7.87 -5.51 1.49
CA ALA A 31 -7.82 -6.88 0.98
C ALA A 31 -9.19 -7.56 1.07
N TYR A 32 -9.81 -7.53 2.25
CA TYR A 32 -11.16 -8.07 2.48
C TYR A 32 -12.22 -7.38 1.61
N THR A 33 -12.04 -6.10 1.32
CA THR A 33 -12.97 -5.33 0.48
C THR A 33 -12.94 -5.79 -0.97
N ILE A 34 -11.77 -6.16 -1.48
CA ILE A 34 -11.61 -6.70 -2.84
C ILE A 34 -12.09 -8.15 -2.90
N ASP A 35 -11.70 -8.96 -1.91
CA ASP A 35 -12.02 -10.38 -1.84
C ASP A 35 -12.14 -10.80 -0.37
N SER A 36 -13.31 -11.29 0.03
CA SER A 36 -13.58 -11.73 1.40
C SER A 36 -12.75 -12.94 1.83
N GLU A 37 -12.21 -13.70 0.87
CA GLU A 37 -11.30 -14.83 1.10
C GLU A 37 -9.82 -14.43 0.98
N ALA A 38 -9.53 -13.13 0.81
CA ALA A 38 -8.18 -12.63 0.66
C ALA A 38 -7.27 -13.00 1.84
N THR A 39 -6.15 -13.63 1.52
CA THR A 39 -5.16 -14.02 2.52
C THR A 39 -4.19 -12.90 2.85
N ALA A 40 -3.37 -13.11 3.88
CA ALA A 40 -2.27 -12.21 4.24
C ALA A 40 -1.26 -11.97 3.11
N GLU A 41 -1.16 -12.87 2.13
CA GLU A 41 -0.32 -12.67 0.94
C GLU A 41 -0.91 -11.65 -0.02
N PHE A 42 -2.23 -11.55 -0.08
CA PHE A 42 -2.93 -10.60 -0.95
C PHE A 42 -2.57 -9.14 -0.60
N ARG A 43 -2.40 -8.83 0.69
CA ARG A 43 -1.90 -7.50 1.13
C ARG A 43 -0.59 -7.10 0.46
N LYS A 44 0.32 -8.07 0.28
CA LYS A 44 1.62 -7.85 -0.35
C LYS A 44 1.46 -7.61 -1.84
N THR A 45 0.59 -8.39 -2.48
CA THR A 45 0.24 -8.22 -3.90
C THR A 45 -0.36 -6.84 -4.15
N LEU A 46 -1.27 -6.39 -3.28
CA LEU A 46 -1.90 -5.06 -3.37
C LEU A 46 -0.86 -3.94 -3.26
N LEU A 47 0.03 -3.99 -2.26
CA LEU A 47 1.11 -3.01 -2.12
C LEU A 47 2.06 -3.01 -3.32
N VAL A 48 2.41 -4.19 -3.85
CA VAL A 48 3.27 -4.31 -5.04
C VAL A 48 2.59 -3.72 -6.28
N TYR A 49 1.29 -3.93 -6.44
CA TYR A 49 0.51 -3.36 -7.53
C TYR A 49 0.55 -1.83 -7.50
N TYR A 50 0.20 -1.22 -6.36
CA TYR A 50 0.22 0.23 -6.17
C TYR A 50 1.62 0.81 -6.37
N LEU A 51 2.66 0.13 -5.86
CA LEU A 51 4.03 0.59 -6.02
C LEU A 51 4.48 0.60 -7.49
N ARG A 52 4.09 -0.41 -8.28
CA ARG A 52 4.37 -0.45 -9.71
C ARG A 52 3.66 0.69 -10.45
N GLN A 53 2.39 0.91 -10.15
CA GLN A 53 1.59 1.99 -10.75
C GLN A 53 2.21 3.37 -10.49
N SER A 54 2.66 3.62 -9.26
CA SER A 54 3.24 4.91 -8.87
C SER A 54 4.67 5.10 -9.37
N SER A 55 5.44 4.03 -9.55
CA SER A 55 6.80 4.11 -10.12
C SER A 55 6.83 4.46 -11.62
N GLY A 56 5.72 4.25 -12.33
CA GLY A 56 5.63 4.43 -13.78
C GLY A 56 4.82 5.63 -14.24
N SER A 57 4.20 6.40 -13.34
CA SER A 57 3.30 7.50 -13.73
C SER A 57 3.47 8.76 -12.87
N LYS A 58 3.40 9.94 -13.51
CA LYS A 58 3.37 11.24 -12.81
C LYS A 58 2.12 11.38 -11.93
N ASP A 59 1.01 10.79 -12.35
CA ASP A 59 -0.24 10.77 -11.58
C ASP A 59 -0.08 10.01 -10.26
N GLY A 60 0.47 8.79 -10.30
CA GLY A 60 0.71 8.01 -9.09
C GLY A 60 1.71 8.67 -8.13
N LEU A 61 2.72 9.37 -8.66
CA LEU A 61 3.61 10.21 -7.85
C LEU A 61 2.86 11.33 -7.12
N ASN A 62 1.93 12.00 -7.81
CA ASN A 62 1.14 13.09 -7.23
C ASN A 62 0.18 12.59 -6.16
N LYS A 63 -0.45 11.42 -6.37
CA LYS A 63 -1.31 10.77 -5.37
C LYS A 63 -0.56 10.46 -4.08
N ILE A 64 0.65 9.89 -4.18
CA ILE A 64 1.50 9.65 -2.99
C ILE A 64 1.87 10.97 -2.31
N LYS A 65 2.23 12.01 -3.06
CA LYS A 65 2.54 13.33 -2.47
C LYS A 65 1.33 13.91 -1.74
N HIS A 66 0.12 13.76 -2.29
CA HIS A 66 -1.11 14.20 -1.65
C HIS A 66 -1.34 13.44 -0.33
N ALA A 67 -1.28 12.11 -0.37
CA ALA A 67 -1.40 11.25 0.80
C ALA A 67 -0.36 11.57 1.89
N LEU A 68 0.90 11.83 1.51
CA LEU A 68 1.97 12.21 2.44
C LEU A 68 1.73 13.58 3.09
N LYS A 69 1.15 14.55 2.36
CA LYS A 69 0.79 15.86 2.94
C LYS A 69 -0.32 15.72 3.98
N GLY A 70 -1.35 14.93 3.70
CA GLY A 70 -2.41 14.62 4.67
C GLY A 70 -1.92 13.82 5.87
N MET A 71 -0.78 13.13 5.75
CA MET A 71 -0.19 12.38 6.84
C MET A 71 0.45 13.27 7.91
N ASN A 72 0.87 14.49 7.60
CA ASN A 72 1.46 15.39 8.61
C ASN A 72 0.43 15.83 9.67
N THR A 73 -0.87 15.70 9.40
CA THR A 73 -1.94 16.00 10.36
C THR A 73 -2.45 14.75 11.09
N ALA A 74 -2.41 13.57 10.45
CA ALA A 74 -2.84 12.31 11.04
C ALA A 74 -1.72 11.47 11.66
N GLY A 75 -0.45 11.72 11.28
CA GLY A 75 0.71 10.93 11.66
C GLY A 75 1.07 11.02 13.14
N GLU A 76 0.79 12.17 13.77
CA GLU A 76 0.97 12.40 15.21
C GLU A 76 0.03 11.54 16.07
N LEU A 77 -1.12 11.10 15.51
CA LEU A 77 -2.10 10.27 16.21
C LEU A 77 -1.62 8.82 16.43
N PHE A 78 -0.60 8.36 15.70
CA PHE A 78 -0.18 6.95 15.71
C PHE A 78 1.15 6.69 16.43
N ASP A 79 1.76 7.69 17.06
CA ASP A 79 3.07 7.54 17.70
C ASP A 79 3.04 6.67 18.97
N SER A 80 1.90 6.62 19.67
CA SER A 80 1.67 5.77 20.85
C SER A 80 1.10 4.39 20.52
N VAL A 81 0.83 4.10 19.24
CA VAL A 81 0.10 2.89 18.82
C VAL A 81 1.06 1.72 18.59
N PRO A 82 0.68 0.47 18.95
CA PRO A 82 1.49 -0.71 18.71
C PRO A 82 1.94 -0.82 17.25
N LYS A 83 3.19 -1.23 17.05
CA LYS A 83 3.77 -1.41 15.70
C LYS A 83 3.72 -2.87 15.31
N ARG A 84 3.35 -3.15 14.05
CA ARG A 84 3.38 -4.47 13.43
C ARG A 84 4.43 -4.52 12.33
N ARG A 85 5.21 -5.60 12.30
CA ARG A 85 6.20 -5.84 11.25
C ARG A 85 5.51 -6.36 10.00
N ILE A 86 5.79 -5.73 8.87
CA ILE A 86 5.44 -6.25 7.54
C ILE A 86 6.73 -6.63 6.82
N SER A 87 6.73 -7.82 6.22
CA SER A 87 7.77 -8.28 5.31
C SER A 87 7.20 -8.44 3.90
N LEU A 88 7.73 -7.64 2.97
CA LEU A 88 7.37 -7.67 1.56
C LEU A 88 8.51 -8.29 0.76
N LYS A 89 8.31 -9.51 0.27
CA LYS A 89 9.24 -10.14 -0.66
C LYS A 89 9.07 -9.48 -2.02
N VAL A 90 10.06 -8.72 -2.45
CA VAL A 90 10.03 -7.98 -3.73
C VAL A 90 11.22 -8.33 -4.60
N THR A 91 11.09 -8.17 -5.90
CA THR A 91 12.23 -8.35 -6.82
C THR A 91 13.26 -7.24 -6.59
N ALA A 92 14.53 -7.51 -6.91
CA ALA A 92 15.58 -6.49 -6.84
C ALA A 92 15.25 -5.21 -7.64
N LYS A 93 14.60 -5.37 -8.81
CA LYS A 93 14.12 -4.25 -9.63
C LYS A 93 13.08 -3.41 -8.89
N LEU A 94 12.11 -4.06 -8.25
CA LEU A 94 11.08 -3.34 -7.50
C LEU A 94 11.66 -2.65 -6.27
N ASN A 95 12.58 -3.30 -5.55
CA ASN A 95 13.28 -2.67 -4.42
C ASN A 95 14.08 -1.44 -4.86
N ALA A 96 14.74 -1.48 -6.02
CA ALA A 96 15.42 -0.32 -6.59
C ALA A 96 14.43 0.80 -6.92
N ALA A 97 13.26 0.48 -7.48
CA ALA A 97 12.20 1.45 -7.74
C ALA A 97 11.68 2.09 -6.43
N VAL A 98 11.48 1.31 -5.36
CA VAL A 98 11.11 1.85 -4.03
C VAL A 98 12.16 2.85 -3.54
N ASN A 99 13.44 2.49 -3.64
CA ASN A 99 14.54 3.35 -3.21
C ASN A 99 14.61 4.63 -4.03
N GLN A 100 14.40 4.53 -5.34
CA GLN A 100 14.39 5.69 -6.21
C GLN A 100 13.23 6.61 -5.86
N LEU A 101 12.02 6.05 -5.75
CA LEU A 101 10.81 6.78 -5.41
C LEU A 101 10.93 7.50 -4.05
N ALA A 102 11.50 6.83 -3.05
CA ALA A 102 11.77 7.42 -1.75
C ALA A 102 12.75 8.60 -1.83
N ARG A 103 13.79 8.50 -2.69
CA ARG A 103 14.75 9.59 -2.93
C ARG A 103 14.10 10.76 -3.68
N ASP A 104 13.34 10.49 -4.73
CA ASP A 104 12.67 11.52 -5.55
C ASP A 104 11.66 12.32 -4.74
N LEU A 105 11.05 11.69 -3.73
CA LEU A 105 10.12 12.32 -2.80
C LEU A 105 10.80 12.88 -1.54
N ASN A 106 12.11 12.67 -1.37
CA ASN A 106 12.87 13.00 -0.17
C ASN A 106 12.23 12.48 1.13
N VAL A 107 11.77 11.22 1.14
CA VAL A 107 11.14 10.58 2.29
C VAL A 107 11.78 9.24 2.64
N LYS A 108 11.62 8.80 3.89
CA LYS A 108 12.00 7.43 4.29
C LYS A 108 11.07 6.41 3.61
N LYS A 109 11.56 5.20 3.34
CA LYS A 109 10.74 4.10 2.78
C LYS A 109 9.48 3.84 3.59
N THR A 110 9.55 3.94 4.92
CA THR A 110 8.39 3.79 5.80
C THR A 110 7.31 4.82 5.50
N ALA A 111 7.68 6.09 5.29
CA ALA A 111 6.72 7.14 4.95
C ALA A 111 6.11 6.90 3.57
N LEU A 112 6.93 6.56 2.57
CA LEU A 112 6.45 6.16 1.24
C LEU A 112 5.40 5.03 1.32
N ILE A 113 5.67 3.99 2.10
CA ILE A 113 4.77 2.84 2.24
C ILE A 113 3.49 3.23 2.98
N LYS A 114 3.57 4.06 4.03
CA LYS A 114 2.37 4.62 4.64
C LYS A 114 1.54 5.43 3.62
N GLY A 115 2.20 6.20 2.75
CA GLY A 115 1.51 7.01 1.73
C GLY A 115 0.77 6.14 0.71
N LEU A 116 1.37 5.02 0.31
CA LEU A 116 0.72 4.01 -0.52
C LEU A 116 -0.48 3.38 0.18
N ILE A 117 -0.40 3.12 1.49
CA ILE A 117 -1.52 2.56 2.27
C ILE A 117 -2.68 3.55 2.35
N ILE A 118 -2.41 4.85 2.55
CA ILE A 118 -3.47 5.87 2.52
C ILE A 118 -4.11 5.94 1.12
N GLN A 119 -3.32 5.86 0.05
CA GLN A 119 -3.88 5.83 -1.29
C GLN A 119 -4.79 4.60 -1.52
N ILE A 120 -4.40 3.44 -0.99
CA ILE A 120 -5.21 2.22 -1.00
C ILE A 120 -6.53 2.43 -0.23
N ASP A 121 -6.47 3.08 0.94
CA ASP A 121 -7.64 3.42 1.75
C ASP A 121 -8.62 4.29 0.96
N GLU A 122 -8.11 5.37 0.35
CA GLU A 122 -8.88 6.29 -0.49
C GLU A 122 -9.52 5.60 -1.69
N ASP A 123 -8.79 4.74 -2.40
CA ASP A 123 -9.25 4.11 -3.63
C ASP A 123 -10.22 2.94 -3.39
N ILE A 124 -10.07 2.19 -2.30
CA ILE A 124 -10.78 0.91 -2.09
C ILE A 124 -11.77 0.99 -0.93
N VAL A 125 -11.30 1.42 0.24
CA VAL A 125 -12.08 1.35 1.48
C VAL A 125 -13.07 2.51 1.54
N LEU A 126 -12.55 3.73 1.39
CA LEU A 126 -13.33 4.96 1.46
C LEU A 126 -14.30 5.12 0.29
N GLN A 127 -14.07 4.51 -0.88
CA GLN A 127 -15.06 4.54 -1.97
C GLN A 127 -16.27 3.63 -1.73
N ARG A 128 -16.12 2.54 -0.96
CA ARG A 128 -17.22 1.61 -0.66
C ARG A 128 -18.09 2.09 0.51
N LEU A 129 -17.52 2.87 1.42
CA LEU A 129 -18.23 3.45 2.57
C LEU A 129 -19.43 4.33 2.16
N PRO A 130 -19.33 5.28 1.21
CA PRO A 130 -20.44 6.07 0.71
C PRO A 130 -21.62 5.22 0.23
N ALA A 131 -21.36 4.16 -0.54
CA ALA A 131 -22.43 3.27 -1.03
C ALA A 131 -23.18 2.57 0.12
N ARG A 132 -22.45 2.09 1.14
CA ARG A 132 -23.06 1.45 2.33
C ARG A 132 -23.75 2.44 3.26
N ILE A 133 -23.26 3.68 3.38
CA ILE A 133 -23.94 4.72 4.17
C ILE A 133 -25.29 5.03 3.55
N GLU A 134 -25.41 5.10 2.22
CA GLU A 134 -26.69 5.29 1.54
C GLU A 134 -27.64 4.10 1.69
N GLU A 135 -27.12 2.86 1.67
CA GLU A 135 -27.91 1.67 2.02
C GLU A 135 -28.37 1.70 3.48
N PHE A 136 -27.49 2.05 4.41
CA PHE A 136 -27.81 2.15 5.83
C PHE A 136 -28.83 3.26 6.11
N ARG A 137 -28.69 4.44 5.49
CA ARG A 137 -29.68 5.52 5.58
C ARG A 137 -31.06 5.09 5.08
N ARG A 138 -31.10 4.29 4.01
CA ARG A 138 -32.36 3.69 3.50
C ARG A 138 -32.93 2.62 4.43
N PHE A 139 -32.06 1.85 5.09
CA PHE A 139 -32.47 0.83 6.07
C PHE A 139 -32.98 1.45 7.39
N TYR A 140 -32.41 2.58 7.81
CA TYR A 140 -32.71 3.25 9.09
C TYR A 140 -33.68 4.45 8.97
N GLN A 141 -34.50 4.53 7.91
CA GLN A 141 -35.39 5.66 7.64
C GLN A 141 -36.18 6.16 8.87
N PHE A 142 -35.97 7.44 9.19
CA PHE A 142 -37.07 8.39 9.42
C PHE A 142 -37.32 9.14 8.11
#